data_AF-A0A4P2QH17-F1
#
_entry.id   AF-A0A4P2QH17-F1
#
_cell.length_a   1.000
_cell.length_b   1.000
_cell.length_c   1.000
_cell.angle_alpha   90.00
_cell.angle_beta   90.00
_cell.angle_gamma   90.00
#
_symmetry.space_group_name_H-M   'P 1'
#
loop_
_entity.id
_entity.type
_entity.pdbx_description
1 polymer ?
#
loop_
_entity_poly.entity_id
_entity_poly.type
_entity_poly.pdbx_seq_one_letter_code
_entity_poly.pdbx_strand_id
1 'polypeptide(L)'
;MRPRPWLRALLFGAASCLCLCTLPAPAAGADAPAATPSPDAVEKAQSLFKKGAALYESKRYALALEQFRASYAAVASPNSRLYIARCLADLGEHTEAYLEFEQVAAEAAARAATEPRYAQTEQTAQLERDEIARKIALVTVAVARPDAAISLSIAGKDVPRERWGKPFPVKPGKTEVVLRTKTTSIPQTLDLSAGEAKTVSLDPEEPGQAGAADGGPALLDEGPSLPEEAPSARAYLRPYAYAAGGVGVAGLAVFTVAGLMANSTYSDLAESCRGPCPIERKDDVDAGKAQQTIANVGVVVGAIGLVASTTLLVLSFTGGSAGEPPRSTASTQLLVGPGFAGLRGTF
;
A
#
# COMPACT_ATOMS: atom_id res chain seq x y z
N MET A 1 23.18 -69.42 -32.09
CA MET A 1 23.69 -69.64 -30.72
C MET A 1 22.53 -69.36 -29.77
N ARG A 2 21.59 -70.31 -29.68
CA ARG A 2 21.40 -71.37 -28.66
C ARG A 2 21.09 -70.87 -27.23
N PRO A 3 20.06 -71.44 -26.58
CA PRO A 3 19.19 -70.77 -25.61
C PRO A 3 19.21 -71.40 -24.19
N ARG A 4 18.41 -70.81 -23.29
CA ARG A 4 17.96 -71.20 -21.92
C ARG A 4 17.92 -72.71 -21.61
N PRO A 5 18.08 -73.15 -20.34
CA PRO A 5 16.90 -73.50 -19.52
C PRO A 5 17.13 -73.38 -17.97
N TRP A 6 16.16 -72.89 -17.18
CA TRP A 6 15.19 -73.63 -16.34
C TRP A 6 15.58 -73.97 -14.89
N LEU A 7 14.66 -73.58 -14.00
CA LEU A 7 14.15 -74.23 -12.79
C LEU A 7 15.15 -74.85 -11.79
N ARG A 8 15.03 -74.40 -10.53
CA ARG A 8 14.54 -75.26 -9.44
C ARG A 8 14.05 -74.43 -8.25
N ALA A 9 12.83 -74.74 -7.85
CA ALA A 9 12.16 -74.34 -6.62
C ALA A 9 12.64 -75.18 -5.41
N LEU A 10 12.07 -74.85 -4.23
CA LEU A 10 12.06 -75.55 -2.92
C LEU A 10 13.00 -74.91 -1.89
N LEU A 11 12.49 -74.12 -0.94
CA LEU A 11 11.78 -74.46 0.32
C LEU A 11 12.76 -74.63 1.51
N PHE A 12 12.26 -74.23 2.70
CA PHE A 12 12.88 -74.21 4.04
C PHE A 12 13.73 -72.96 4.32
N GLY A 13 13.55 -72.19 5.40
CA GLY A 13 12.73 -72.39 6.58
C GLY A 13 12.80 -71.13 7.47
N ALA A 14 11.80 -70.98 8.31
CA ALA A 14 11.54 -69.83 9.15
C ALA A 14 12.67 -69.49 10.15
N ALA A 15 12.94 -68.19 10.30
CA ALA A 15 13.42 -67.61 11.56
C ALA A 15 12.96 -66.14 11.60
N SER A 16 11.76 -65.92 12.13
CA SER A 16 11.22 -64.60 12.47
C SER A 16 12.08 -63.97 13.56
N CYS A 17 12.91 -63.00 13.19
CA CYS A 17 13.50 -62.03 14.11
C CYS A 17 12.71 -60.72 13.97
N LEU A 18 11.67 -60.54 14.79
CA LEU A 18 10.95 -59.28 14.94
C LEU A 18 11.89 -58.25 15.59
N CYS A 19 12.68 -57.55 14.77
CA CYS A 19 13.40 -56.35 15.19
C CYS A 19 12.42 -55.17 15.08
N LEU A 20 11.82 -54.77 16.21
CA LEU A 20 11.12 -53.49 16.32
C LEU A 20 12.13 -52.37 16.05
N CYS A 21 12.18 -51.88 14.81
CA CYS A 21 12.81 -50.61 14.49
C CYS A 21 11.91 -49.49 15.00
N THR A 22 12.15 -49.03 16.23
CA THR A 22 11.64 -47.74 16.69
C THR A 22 12.32 -46.64 15.88
N LEU A 23 11.64 -46.16 14.84
CA LEU A 23 12.00 -44.92 14.14
C LEU A 23 11.88 -43.76 15.14
N PRO A 24 12.95 -43.02 15.46
CA PRO A 24 12.81 -41.77 16.18
C PRO A 24 12.04 -40.78 15.29
N ALA A 25 10.92 -40.29 15.81
CA ALA A 25 10.19 -39.18 15.22
C ALA A 25 11.11 -37.95 15.10
N PRO A 26 11.05 -37.17 14.01
CA PRO A 26 11.78 -35.91 13.94
C PRO A 26 11.22 -34.99 15.04
N ALA A 27 12.06 -34.72 16.05
CA ALA A 27 11.80 -33.67 17.01
C ALA A 27 11.67 -32.36 16.21
N ALA A 28 10.54 -31.67 16.42
CA ALA A 28 10.31 -30.32 15.92
C ALA A 28 11.54 -29.46 16.24
N GLY A 29 12.12 -28.86 15.20
CA GLY A 29 13.34 -28.08 15.29
C GLY A 29 13.20 -26.97 16.33
N ALA A 30 14.03 -27.03 17.36
CA ALA A 30 14.42 -25.85 18.08
C ALA A 30 15.11 -24.90 17.10
N ASP A 31 14.68 -23.63 17.07
CA ASP A 31 15.37 -22.55 16.37
C ASP A 31 16.84 -22.52 16.81
N ALA A 32 17.71 -23.11 15.99
CA ALA A 32 19.13 -22.93 16.15
C ALA A 32 19.44 -21.44 15.94
N PRO A 33 20.24 -20.80 16.81
CA PRO A 33 20.62 -19.42 16.61
C PRO A 33 21.23 -19.26 15.22
N ALA A 34 20.76 -18.27 14.47
CA ALA A 34 21.22 -18.00 13.12
C ALA A 34 22.75 -17.92 13.12
N ALA A 35 23.40 -18.91 12.50
CA ALA A 35 24.86 -18.97 12.44
C ALA A 35 25.38 -17.70 11.76
N THR A 36 26.43 -17.10 12.35
CA THR A 36 27.09 -15.95 11.73
C THR A 36 27.58 -16.34 10.32
N PRO A 37 27.29 -15.54 9.28
CA PRO A 37 27.65 -15.89 7.91
C PRO A 37 29.16 -16.01 7.75
N SER A 38 29.61 -16.98 6.94
CA SER A 38 31.03 -17.17 6.68
C SER A 38 31.64 -15.98 5.91
N PRO A 39 32.96 -15.72 6.05
CA PRO A 39 33.63 -14.67 5.27
C PRO A 39 33.39 -14.78 3.76
N ASP A 40 33.45 -16.00 3.21
CA ASP A 40 33.19 -16.26 1.78
C ASP A 40 31.75 -15.89 1.37
N ALA A 41 30.76 -16.18 2.23
CA ALA A 41 29.36 -15.82 1.98
C ALA A 41 29.17 -14.29 1.97
N VAL A 42 29.83 -13.59 2.91
CA VAL A 42 29.83 -12.12 2.98
C VAL A 42 30.48 -11.50 1.74
N GLU A 43 31.64 -11.99 1.32
CA GLU A 43 32.32 -11.51 0.11
C GLU A 43 31.45 -11.74 -1.15
N LYS A 44 30.87 -12.93 -1.27
CA LYS A 44 29.93 -13.25 -2.36
C LYS A 44 28.73 -12.31 -2.37
N ALA A 45 28.09 -12.06 -1.22
CA ALA A 45 26.97 -11.14 -1.11
C ALA A 45 27.37 -9.72 -1.53
N GLN A 46 28.50 -9.20 -1.03
CA GLN A 46 29.00 -7.87 -1.40
C GLN A 46 29.30 -7.74 -2.90
N SER A 47 29.89 -8.77 -3.51
CA SER A 47 30.15 -8.80 -4.95
C SER A 47 28.86 -8.77 -5.77
N LEU A 48 27.86 -9.57 -5.39
CA LEU A 48 26.54 -9.59 -6.02
C LEU A 48 25.81 -8.25 -5.84
N PHE A 49 25.85 -7.66 -4.65
CA PHE A 49 25.27 -6.35 -4.39
C PHE A 49 25.88 -5.25 -5.28
N LYS A 50 27.21 -5.21 -5.41
CA LYS A 50 27.90 -4.24 -6.29
C LYS A 50 27.47 -4.39 -7.75
N LYS A 51 27.34 -5.63 -8.24
CA LYS A 51 26.81 -5.91 -9.59
C LYS A 51 25.37 -5.43 -9.74
N GLY A 52 24.53 -5.71 -8.74
CA GLY A 52 23.15 -5.24 -8.69
C GLY A 52 23.04 -3.72 -8.72
N ALA A 53 23.86 -3.02 -7.93
CA ALA A 53 23.90 -1.56 -7.89
C ALA A 53 24.27 -0.95 -9.25
N ALA A 54 25.32 -1.47 -9.91
CA ALA A 54 25.71 -1.00 -11.24
C ALA A 54 24.60 -1.22 -12.29
N LEU A 55 23.88 -2.34 -12.23
CA LEU A 55 22.74 -2.63 -13.10
C LEU A 55 21.56 -1.69 -12.80
N TYR A 56 21.30 -1.42 -11.52
CA TYR A 56 20.24 -0.52 -11.06
C TYR A 56 20.48 0.92 -11.51
N GLU A 57 21.71 1.43 -11.34
CA GLU A 57 22.13 2.75 -11.83
C GLU A 57 21.98 2.87 -13.36
N SER A 58 22.21 1.76 -14.07
CA SER A 58 21.99 1.66 -15.52
C SER A 58 20.51 1.43 -15.91
N LYS A 59 19.57 1.52 -14.95
CA LYS A 59 18.13 1.28 -15.11
C LYS A 59 17.76 -0.10 -15.64
N ARG A 60 18.65 -1.09 -15.49
CA ARG A 60 18.42 -2.49 -15.87
C ARG A 60 17.80 -3.25 -14.70
N TYR A 61 16.62 -2.81 -14.28
CA TYR A 61 15.99 -3.22 -13.02
C TYR A 61 15.74 -4.73 -12.90
N ALA A 62 15.33 -5.40 -13.98
CA ALA A 62 15.13 -6.85 -13.96
C ALA A 62 16.41 -7.62 -13.65
N LEU A 63 17.55 -7.21 -14.23
CA LEU A 63 18.84 -7.86 -13.97
C LEU A 63 19.42 -7.45 -12.61
N ALA A 64 19.19 -6.21 -12.20
CA ALA A 64 19.55 -5.75 -10.85
C ALA A 64 18.82 -6.58 -9.79
N LEU A 65 17.51 -6.82 -9.98
CA LEU A 65 16.68 -7.62 -9.09
C LEU A 65 17.23 -9.04 -8.90
N GLU A 66 17.70 -9.69 -9.97
CA GLU A 66 18.37 -11.01 -9.89
C GLU A 66 19.62 -10.96 -9.01
N GLN A 67 20.48 -9.95 -9.19
CA GLN A 67 21.71 -9.81 -8.41
C GLN A 67 21.42 -9.48 -6.94
N PHE A 68 20.45 -8.62 -6.65
CA PHE A 68 20.08 -8.29 -5.27
C PHE A 68 19.42 -9.46 -4.55
N ARG A 69 18.58 -10.25 -5.23
CA ARG A 69 18.04 -11.51 -4.69
C ARG A 69 19.15 -12.50 -4.39
N ALA A 70 20.12 -12.66 -5.30
CA ALA A 70 21.27 -13.52 -5.07
C ALA A 70 22.15 -13.03 -3.90
N SER A 71 22.34 -11.71 -3.76
CA SER A 71 23.03 -11.10 -2.62
C SER A 71 22.32 -11.41 -1.31
N TYR A 72 21.01 -11.17 -1.26
CA TYR A 72 20.19 -11.44 -0.08
C TYR A 72 20.15 -12.93 0.29
N ALA A 73 20.11 -13.83 -0.70
CA ALA A 73 20.17 -15.27 -0.48
C ALA A 73 21.54 -15.73 0.06
N ALA A 74 22.63 -15.05 -0.29
CA ALA A 74 23.96 -15.32 0.26
C ALA A 74 24.08 -14.81 1.70
N VAL A 75 23.62 -13.58 1.96
CA VAL A 75 23.52 -12.99 3.30
C VAL A 75 22.26 -12.12 3.36
N ALA A 76 21.33 -12.49 4.25
CA ALA A 76 20.08 -11.75 4.47
C ALA A 76 20.37 -10.38 5.08
N SER A 77 20.62 -9.38 4.22
CA SER A 77 20.89 -8.00 4.60
C SER A 77 19.69 -7.12 4.27
N PRO A 78 19.19 -6.31 5.23
CA PRO A 78 18.12 -5.35 4.99
C PRO A 78 18.40 -4.42 3.80
N ASN A 79 19.66 -4.05 3.58
CA ASN A 79 20.04 -3.19 2.46
C ASN A 79 19.90 -3.90 1.11
N SER A 80 20.25 -5.18 1.01
CA SER A 80 20.01 -5.95 -0.23
C SER A 80 18.51 -6.04 -0.51
N ARG A 81 17.72 -6.29 0.53
CA ARG A 81 16.26 -6.40 0.43
C ARG A 81 15.57 -5.08 0.06
N LEU A 82 16.07 -3.96 0.58
CA LEU A 82 15.60 -2.63 0.17
C LEU A 82 15.74 -2.41 -1.33
N TYR A 83 16.86 -2.83 -1.93
CA TYR A 83 17.06 -2.73 -3.37
C TYR A 83 16.20 -3.73 -4.18
N ILE A 84 15.84 -4.89 -3.61
CA ILE A 84 14.83 -5.79 -4.21
C ILE A 84 13.49 -5.06 -4.31
N ALA A 85 13.04 -4.43 -3.23
CA ALA A 85 11.78 -3.66 -3.20
C ALA A 85 11.79 -2.49 -4.20
N ARG A 86 12.89 -1.73 -4.27
CA ARG A 86 13.08 -0.66 -5.27
C ARG A 86 13.03 -1.17 -6.71
N CYS A 87 13.70 -2.28 -7.01
CA CYS A 87 13.64 -2.86 -8.36
C CYS A 87 12.20 -3.26 -8.73
N LEU A 88 11.45 -3.86 -7.80
CA LEU A 88 10.03 -4.20 -8.03
C LEU A 88 9.20 -2.94 -8.31
N ALA A 89 9.42 -1.87 -7.53
CA ALA A 89 8.75 -0.59 -7.74
C ALA A 89 9.06 0.01 -9.11
N ASP A 90 10.34 0.04 -9.52
CA ASP A 90 10.77 0.59 -10.82
C ASP A 90 10.33 -0.27 -12.02
N LEU A 91 10.05 -1.56 -11.80
CA LEU A 91 9.44 -2.44 -12.79
C LEU A 91 7.91 -2.26 -12.90
N GLY A 92 7.30 -1.45 -12.02
CA GLY A 92 5.86 -1.24 -11.97
C GLY A 92 5.08 -2.31 -11.19
N GLU A 93 5.78 -3.27 -10.56
CA GLU A 93 5.19 -4.31 -9.70
C GLU A 93 4.90 -3.73 -8.30
N HIS A 94 4.09 -2.68 -8.26
CA HIS A 94 3.88 -1.86 -7.06
C HIS A 94 3.25 -2.66 -5.90
N THR A 95 2.37 -3.63 -6.17
CA THR A 95 1.74 -4.44 -5.13
C THR A 95 2.77 -5.32 -4.41
N GLU A 96 3.67 -5.94 -5.16
CA GLU A 96 4.76 -6.77 -4.68
C GLU A 96 5.83 -5.89 -3.99
N ALA A 97 6.14 -4.73 -4.55
CA ALA A 97 7.06 -3.77 -3.96
C ALA A 97 6.59 -3.32 -2.56
N TYR A 98 5.31 -2.99 -2.39
CA TYR A 98 4.73 -2.62 -1.10
C TYR A 98 4.95 -3.72 -0.05
N LEU A 99 4.65 -4.98 -0.40
CA LEU A 99 4.86 -6.12 0.49
C LEU A 99 6.34 -6.31 0.83
N GLU A 100 7.23 -6.12 -0.14
CA GLU A 100 8.66 -6.26 0.09
C GLU A 100 9.19 -5.15 1.01
N PHE A 101 8.75 -3.90 0.85
CA PHE A 101 9.12 -2.81 1.76
C PHE A 101 8.62 -3.03 3.19
N GLU A 102 7.41 -3.59 3.39
CA GLU A 102 6.96 -3.98 4.74
C GLU A 102 7.92 -4.96 5.40
N GLN A 103 8.43 -5.91 4.62
CA GLN A 103 9.37 -6.90 5.13
C GLN A 103 10.76 -6.31 5.38
N VAL A 104 11.23 -5.38 4.54
CA VAL A 104 12.47 -4.62 4.77
C VAL A 104 12.37 -3.86 6.08
N ALA A 105 11.27 -3.15 6.31
CA ALA A 105 11.06 -2.39 7.54
C ALA A 105 11.08 -3.30 8.77
N ALA A 106 10.35 -4.43 8.73
CA ALA A 106 10.33 -5.39 9.83
C ALA A 106 11.71 -6.00 10.11
N GLU A 107 12.45 -6.42 9.07
CA GLU A 107 13.78 -7.01 9.22
C GLU A 107 14.82 -5.99 9.71
N ALA A 108 14.78 -4.77 9.17
CA ALA A 108 15.66 -3.68 9.57
C ALA A 108 15.43 -3.26 11.02
N ALA A 109 14.16 -3.13 11.45
CA ALA A 109 13.80 -2.83 12.84
C ALA A 109 14.32 -3.91 13.80
N ALA A 110 14.12 -5.19 13.46
CA ALA A 110 14.59 -6.30 14.27
C ALA A 110 16.13 -6.30 14.41
N ARG A 111 16.86 -6.00 13.35
CA ARG A 111 18.33 -5.94 13.38
C ARG A 111 18.88 -4.66 14.00
N ALA A 112 18.16 -3.54 13.92
CA ALA A 112 18.59 -2.26 14.49
C ALA A 112 18.81 -2.35 16.01
N ALA A 113 18.17 -3.29 16.70
CA ALA A 113 18.36 -3.57 18.12
C ALA A 113 19.81 -3.92 18.49
N THR A 114 20.56 -4.56 17.58
CA THR A 114 21.97 -4.94 17.78
C THR A 114 22.92 -4.30 16.77
N GLU A 115 22.39 -3.82 15.64
CA GLU A 115 23.13 -3.21 14.55
C GLU A 115 22.49 -1.86 14.16
N PRO A 116 22.76 -0.77 14.90
CA PRO A 116 22.08 0.54 14.74
C PRO A 116 22.12 1.12 13.32
N ARG A 117 23.09 0.70 12.50
CA ARG A 117 23.20 1.06 11.08
C ARG A 117 21.95 0.76 10.25
N TYR A 118 21.08 -0.18 10.69
CA TYR A 118 19.85 -0.52 9.95
C TYR A 118 18.63 0.34 10.32
N ALA A 119 18.71 1.21 11.32
CA ALA A 119 17.61 2.11 11.66
C ALA A 119 17.25 3.03 10.47
N GLN A 120 18.25 3.48 9.71
CA GLN A 120 18.00 4.28 8.50
C GLN A 120 17.32 3.47 7.40
N THR A 121 17.66 2.18 7.26
CA THR A 121 17.04 1.27 6.29
C THR A 121 15.56 1.06 6.60
N GLU A 122 15.20 0.91 7.88
CA GLU A 122 13.81 0.83 8.32
C GLU A 122 13.02 2.08 7.91
N GLN A 123 13.52 3.26 8.28
CA GLN A 123 12.88 4.54 7.97
C GLN A 123 12.71 4.73 6.45
N THR A 124 13.76 4.41 5.69
CA THR A 124 13.73 4.50 4.22
C THR A 124 12.69 3.56 3.62
N ALA A 125 12.60 2.32 4.12
CA ALA A 125 11.61 1.36 3.65
C ALA A 125 10.18 1.78 3.97
N GLN A 126 9.93 2.35 5.15
CA GLN A 126 8.60 2.88 5.52
C GLN A 126 8.20 4.05 4.62
N LEU A 127 9.11 5.00 4.39
CA LEU A 127 8.87 6.14 3.50
C LEU A 127 8.54 5.68 2.08
N GLU A 128 9.40 4.84 1.48
CA GLU A 128 9.19 4.36 0.11
C GLU A 128 7.94 3.49 -0.02
N ARG A 129 7.63 2.65 0.98
CA ARG A 129 6.36 1.91 1.05
C ARG A 129 5.16 2.85 0.96
N ASP A 130 5.17 3.95 1.71
CA ASP A 130 4.07 4.91 1.77
C ASP A 130 3.96 5.70 0.46
N GLU A 131 5.06 5.87 -0.29
CA GLU A 131 5.00 6.39 -1.66
C GLU A 131 4.35 5.41 -2.63
N ILE A 132 4.69 4.12 -2.52
CA ILE A 132 4.07 3.07 -3.32
C ILE A 132 2.58 2.95 -2.99
N ALA A 133 2.19 3.10 -1.72
CA ALA A 133 0.79 3.07 -1.29
C ALA A 133 -0.09 4.07 -2.05
N ARG A 134 0.45 5.21 -2.50
CA ARG A 134 -0.28 6.20 -3.31
C ARG A 134 -0.60 5.73 -4.74
N LYS A 135 0.08 4.69 -5.23
CA LYS A 135 -0.07 4.13 -6.59
C LYS A 135 -0.93 2.87 -6.65
N ILE A 136 -1.32 2.32 -5.50
CA ILE A 136 -2.09 1.08 -5.35
C ILE A 136 -3.30 1.33 -4.47
N ALA A 137 -4.19 0.34 -4.33
CA ALA A 137 -5.19 0.35 -3.28
C ALA A 137 -4.78 -0.60 -2.15
N LEU A 138 -5.17 -0.28 -0.92
CA LEU A 138 -4.95 -1.12 0.26
C LEU A 138 -6.29 -1.62 0.78
N VAL A 139 -6.42 -2.93 0.95
CA VAL A 139 -7.62 -3.57 1.50
C VAL A 139 -7.27 -4.23 2.83
N THR A 140 -8.00 -3.87 3.88
CA THR A 140 -7.92 -4.55 5.17
C THR A 140 -9.19 -5.34 5.39
N VAL A 141 -9.08 -6.66 5.50
CA VAL A 141 -10.23 -7.53 5.78
C VAL A 141 -10.23 -7.91 7.25
N ALA A 142 -11.22 -7.40 7.99
CA ALA A 142 -11.52 -7.84 9.34
C ALA A 142 -12.47 -9.03 9.26
N VAL A 143 -12.07 -10.19 9.79
CA VAL A 143 -12.92 -11.38 9.83
C VAL A 143 -13.46 -11.52 11.24
N ALA A 144 -14.78 -11.38 11.42
CA ALA A 144 -15.41 -11.34 12.75
C ALA A 144 -15.22 -12.65 13.55
N ARG A 145 -15.27 -13.79 12.84
CA ARG A 145 -15.08 -15.14 13.40
C ARG A 145 -13.99 -15.88 12.61
N PRO A 146 -12.70 -15.54 12.84
CA PRO A 146 -11.63 -16.05 12.01
C PRO A 146 -11.56 -17.58 12.06
N ASP A 147 -11.81 -18.22 13.20
CA ASP A 147 -11.72 -19.68 13.38
C ASP A 147 -12.75 -20.49 12.57
N ALA A 148 -13.85 -19.86 12.16
CA ALA A 148 -14.84 -20.46 11.28
C ALA A 148 -14.45 -20.38 9.79
N ALA A 149 -13.48 -19.54 9.44
CA ALA A 149 -13.01 -19.36 8.08
C ALA A 149 -11.76 -20.21 7.79
N ILE A 150 -11.76 -20.88 6.63
CA ILE A 150 -10.68 -21.73 6.13
C ILE A 150 -9.61 -20.91 5.41
N SER A 151 -10.03 -20.02 4.51
CA SER A 151 -9.12 -19.25 3.67
C SER A 151 -9.73 -17.90 3.32
N LEU A 152 -8.86 -16.90 3.12
CA LEU A 152 -9.19 -15.59 2.59
C LEU A 152 -8.38 -15.40 1.32
N SER A 153 -9.02 -15.02 0.22
CA SER A 153 -8.32 -14.56 -0.98
C SER A 153 -8.72 -13.14 -1.34
N ILE A 154 -7.77 -12.38 -1.85
CA ILE A 154 -7.95 -11.00 -2.31
C ILE A 154 -7.34 -10.88 -3.70
N ALA A 155 -8.11 -10.40 -4.68
CA ALA A 155 -7.71 -10.35 -6.08
C ALA A 155 -7.23 -11.72 -6.63
N GLY A 156 -7.85 -12.80 -6.16
CA GLY A 156 -7.46 -14.18 -6.51
C GLY A 156 -6.17 -14.69 -5.87
N LYS A 157 -5.50 -13.90 -5.02
CA LYS A 157 -4.31 -14.32 -4.26
C LYS A 157 -4.72 -14.76 -2.85
N ASP A 158 -4.28 -15.94 -2.41
CA ASP A 158 -4.52 -16.40 -1.05
C ASP A 158 -3.73 -15.56 -0.03
N VAL A 159 -4.43 -15.09 1.00
CA VAL A 159 -3.86 -14.27 2.07
C VAL A 159 -3.52 -15.17 3.26
N PRO A 160 -2.23 -15.32 3.62
CA PRO A 160 -1.81 -16.10 4.79
C PRO A 160 -2.47 -15.60 6.07
N ARG A 161 -2.75 -16.51 6.99
CA ARG A 161 -3.50 -16.23 8.23
C ARG A 161 -2.87 -15.12 9.07
N GLU A 162 -1.53 -15.04 9.05
CA GLU A 162 -0.71 -14.06 9.77
C GLU A 162 -0.84 -12.63 9.24
N ARG A 163 -1.45 -12.47 8.06
CA ARG A 163 -1.75 -11.19 7.42
C ARG A 163 -3.21 -10.77 7.51
N TRP A 164 -4.08 -11.59 8.08
CA TRP A 164 -5.48 -11.20 8.26
C TRP A 164 -5.57 -9.97 9.16
N GLY A 165 -6.45 -9.02 8.81
CA GLY A 165 -6.55 -7.73 9.50
C GLY A 165 -5.40 -6.74 9.22
N LYS A 166 -4.43 -7.08 8.36
CA LYS A 166 -3.39 -6.14 7.91
C LYS A 166 -3.73 -5.59 6.52
N PRO A 167 -3.23 -4.39 6.16
CA PRO A 167 -3.37 -3.87 4.80
C PRO A 167 -2.80 -4.84 3.77
N PHE A 168 -3.59 -5.15 2.75
CA PHE A 168 -3.19 -5.98 1.62
C PHE A 168 -3.22 -5.15 0.33
N PRO A 169 -2.11 -5.09 -0.41
CA PRO A 169 -2.01 -4.27 -1.61
C PRO A 169 -2.70 -4.92 -2.81
N VAL A 170 -3.52 -4.16 -3.51
CA VAL A 170 -4.22 -4.60 -4.72
C VAL A 170 -4.09 -3.54 -5.83
N LYS A 171 -4.23 -3.98 -7.07
CA LYS A 171 -4.25 -3.05 -8.21
C LYS A 171 -5.52 -2.20 -8.15
N PRO A 172 -5.46 -0.90 -8.49
CA PRO A 172 -6.66 -0.07 -8.59
C PRO A 172 -7.68 -0.65 -9.57
N GLY A 173 -8.96 -0.43 -9.27
CA GLY A 173 -10.12 -0.94 -10.01
C GLY A 173 -10.88 -2.01 -9.23
N LYS A 174 -11.64 -2.81 -9.97
CA LYS A 174 -12.49 -3.87 -9.40
C LYS A 174 -11.63 -5.01 -8.85
N THR A 175 -11.74 -5.24 -7.55
CA THR A 175 -11.07 -6.32 -6.82
C THR A 175 -12.10 -7.19 -6.12
N GLU A 176 -11.96 -8.51 -6.26
CA GLU A 176 -12.78 -9.48 -5.53
C GLU A 176 -12.06 -9.93 -4.25
N VAL A 177 -12.80 -9.97 -3.15
CA VAL A 177 -12.40 -10.54 -1.86
C VAL A 177 -13.28 -11.75 -1.62
N VAL A 178 -12.68 -12.91 -1.34
CA VAL A 178 -13.43 -14.15 -1.10
C VAL A 178 -13.03 -14.76 0.23
N LEU A 179 -13.98 -14.85 1.15
CA LEU A 179 -13.83 -15.60 2.40
C LEU A 179 -14.46 -16.98 2.22
N ARG A 180 -13.69 -18.05 2.43
CA ARG A 180 -14.20 -19.43 2.38
C ARG A 180 -14.29 -20.02 3.78
N THR A 181 -15.38 -20.69 4.07
CA THR A 181 -15.63 -21.47 5.27
C THR A 181 -15.75 -22.95 4.92
N LYS A 182 -16.02 -23.82 5.91
CA LYS A 182 -16.27 -25.25 5.66
C LYS A 182 -17.49 -25.51 4.78
N THR A 183 -18.45 -24.59 4.76
CA THR A 183 -19.77 -24.80 4.13
C THR A 183 -20.07 -23.80 3.02
N THR A 184 -19.45 -22.61 3.05
CA THR A 184 -19.86 -21.48 2.22
C THR A 184 -18.65 -20.71 1.67
N SER A 185 -18.86 -20.03 0.54
CA SER A 185 -17.93 -19.03 -0.01
C SER A 185 -18.65 -17.69 -0.06
N ILE A 186 -18.04 -16.65 0.48
CA ILE A 186 -18.60 -15.30 0.59
C ILE A 186 -17.75 -14.38 -0.30
N PRO A 187 -18.13 -14.18 -1.58
CA PRO A 187 -17.47 -13.22 -2.45
C PRO A 187 -17.98 -11.80 -2.19
N GLN A 188 -17.06 -10.84 -2.21
CA GLN A 188 -17.36 -9.41 -2.13
C GLN A 188 -16.53 -8.67 -3.18
N THR A 189 -17.19 -7.88 -4.02
CA THR A 189 -16.51 -7.03 -5.00
C THR A 189 -16.33 -5.63 -4.43
N LEU A 190 -15.12 -5.10 -4.56
CA LEU A 190 -14.75 -3.74 -4.20
C LEU A 190 -14.32 -3.01 -5.46
N ASP A 191 -14.78 -1.77 -5.64
CA ASP A 191 -14.19 -0.83 -6.58
C ASP A 191 -13.27 0.10 -5.79
N LEU A 192 -12.00 0.17 -6.16
CA LEU A 192 -10.94 0.80 -5.37
C LEU A 192 -10.12 1.75 -6.23
N SER A 193 -9.88 2.95 -5.73
CA SER A 193 -9.03 3.95 -6.39
C SER A 193 -7.57 3.84 -5.97
N ALA A 194 -6.65 4.37 -6.78
CA ALA A 194 -5.25 4.49 -6.37
C ALA A 194 -5.11 5.41 -5.15
N GLY A 195 -4.34 5.00 -4.16
CA GLY A 195 -4.19 5.67 -2.87
C GLY A 195 -5.34 5.42 -1.89
N GLU A 196 -6.38 4.65 -2.27
CA GLU A 196 -7.48 4.31 -1.38
C GLU A 196 -7.08 3.22 -0.39
N ALA A 197 -7.36 3.45 0.89
CA ALA A 197 -7.31 2.42 1.93
C ALA A 197 -8.73 2.10 2.39
N LYS A 198 -9.16 0.85 2.22
CA LYS A 198 -10.53 0.40 2.52
C LYS A 198 -10.52 -0.76 3.49
N THR A 199 -11.30 -0.64 4.57
CA THR A 199 -11.53 -1.73 5.52
C THR A 199 -12.88 -2.37 5.24
N VAL A 200 -12.90 -3.71 5.19
CA VAL A 200 -14.11 -4.51 4.98
C VAL A 200 -14.23 -5.51 6.12
N SER A 201 -15.42 -5.60 6.72
CA SER A 201 -15.74 -6.65 7.67
C SER A 201 -16.46 -7.78 6.96
N LEU A 202 -15.96 -9.01 7.10
CA LEU A 202 -16.61 -10.23 6.61
C LEU A 202 -16.96 -11.14 7.78
N ASP A 203 -18.23 -11.55 7.82
CA ASP A 203 -18.71 -12.50 8.80
C ASP A 203 -18.99 -13.87 8.14
N PRO A 204 -18.28 -14.95 8.55
CA PRO A 204 -18.44 -16.26 7.93
C PRO A 204 -19.80 -16.95 8.13
N GLU A 205 -20.67 -16.49 9.02
CA GLU A 205 -21.99 -17.13 9.27
C GLU A 205 -23.18 -16.41 8.61
N GLU A 206 -22.99 -15.20 8.10
CA GLU A 206 -24.00 -14.46 7.34
C GLU A 206 -23.55 -14.28 5.88
N PRO A 207 -23.87 -15.21 4.98
CA PRO A 207 -23.71 -14.97 3.55
C PRO A 207 -24.76 -13.94 3.12
N GLY A 208 -24.43 -12.64 3.17
CA GLY A 208 -25.27 -11.61 2.56
C GLY A 208 -25.17 -10.17 3.07
N GLN A 209 -24.42 -9.84 4.12
CA GLN A 209 -24.39 -8.46 4.63
C GLN A 209 -22.98 -7.88 4.72
N ALA A 210 -22.63 -7.10 3.71
CA ALA A 210 -21.64 -6.04 3.84
C ALA A 210 -22.35 -4.76 4.28
N GLY A 211 -22.13 -4.35 5.54
CA GLY A 211 -22.18 -2.94 5.97
C GLY A 211 -23.54 -2.24 6.01
N ALA A 212 -24.30 -2.49 7.08
CA ALA A 212 -25.20 -1.49 7.66
C ALA A 212 -24.97 -1.47 9.17
N ALA A 213 -23.93 -0.74 9.60
CA ALA A 213 -23.86 -0.30 10.98
C ALA A 213 -24.66 1.01 11.07
N ASP A 214 -25.95 0.90 11.36
CA ASP A 214 -26.71 1.93 12.07
C ASP A 214 -27.79 1.21 12.89
N GLY A 215 -27.46 0.95 14.16
CA GLY A 215 -28.36 0.36 15.13
C GLY A 215 -29.10 1.45 15.90
N GLY A 216 -30.33 1.74 15.49
CA GLY A 216 -31.37 2.32 16.34
C GLY A 216 -32.60 1.41 16.31
N PRO A 217 -33.17 0.99 17.46
CA PRO A 217 -34.26 0.03 17.47
C PRO A 217 -35.54 0.65 16.92
N ALA A 218 -36.08 0.01 15.89
CA ALA A 218 -37.39 0.33 15.33
C ALA A 218 -38.48 0.14 16.38
N LEU A 219 -39.16 1.22 16.74
CA LEU A 219 -40.53 1.18 17.22
C LEU A 219 -41.42 1.79 16.13
N LEU A 220 -42.18 0.89 15.51
CA LEU A 220 -43.54 1.04 14.99
C LEU A 220 -44.07 2.49 14.92
N ASP A 221 -44.10 3.06 13.72
CA ASP A 221 -45.24 3.87 13.29
C ASP A 221 -45.33 3.89 11.76
N GLU A 222 -46.42 3.33 11.22
CA GLU A 222 -46.74 3.31 9.80
C GLU A 222 -47.57 4.55 9.48
N GLY A 223 -46.89 5.64 9.10
CA GLY A 223 -47.50 6.82 8.50
C GLY A 223 -47.22 6.85 6.99
N PRO A 224 -48.14 7.36 6.14
CA PRO A 224 -47.89 7.46 4.71
C PRO A 224 -46.81 8.52 4.46
N SER A 225 -45.60 8.08 4.14
CA SER A 225 -44.48 8.97 3.84
C SER A 225 -44.66 9.60 2.45
N LEU A 226 -44.69 10.93 2.43
CA LEU A 226 -44.47 11.71 1.21
C LEU A 226 -43.05 11.42 0.68
N PRO A 227 -42.79 11.51 -0.64
CA PRO A 227 -41.46 11.27 -1.19
C PRO A 227 -40.43 12.21 -0.56
N GLU A 228 -39.49 11.67 0.20
CA GLU A 228 -38.39 12.43 0.78
C GLU A 228 -37.39 12.79 -0.32
N GLU A 229 -37.30 14.09 -0.61
CA GLU A 229 -36.42 14.66 -1.62
C GLU A 229 -34.96 14.54 -1.12
N ALA A 230 -34.23 13.54 -1.62
CA ALA A 230 -32.84 13.32 -1.22
C ALA A 230 -32.00 14.59 -1.47
N PRO A 231 -31.25 15.11 -0.47
CA PRO A 231 -30.46 16.31 -0.64
C PRO A 231 -29.40 16.09 -1.74
N SER A 232 -29.37 16.98 -2.72
CA SER A 232 -28.49 16.84 -3.87
C SER A 232 -27.01 16.71 -3.45
N ALA A 233 -26.31 15.71 -4.03
CA ALA A 233 -24.88 15.45 -3.83
C ALA A 233 -23.97 16.68 -4.09
N ARG A 234 -24.53 17.75 -4.67
CA ARG A 234 -23.89 19.04 -4.97
C ARG A 234 -23.58 19.87 -3.71
N ALA A 235 -24.38 19.73 -2.64
CA ALA A 235 -24.20 20.52 -1.42
C ALA A 235 -22.96 20.08 -0.59
N TYR A 236 -22.54 18.82 -0.74
CA TYR A 236 -21.44 18.23 0.04
C TYR A 236 -20.04 18.59 -0.47
N LEU A 237 -19.86 19.02 -1.72
CA LEU A 237 -18.51 19.25 -2.29
C LEU A 237 -17.85 20.56 -1.83
N ARG A 238 -18.67 21.57 -1.48
CA ARG A 238 -18.18 22.90 -1.07
C ARG A 238 -17.34 22.90 0.22
N PRO A 239 -17.74 22.24 1.32
CA PRO A 239 -16.90 22.17 2.52
C PRO A 239 -15.55 21.50 2.26
N TYR A 240 -15.49 20.47 1.41
CA TYR A 240 -14.22 19.83 1.02
C TYR A 240 -13.35 20.74 0.16
N ALA A 241 -13.95 21.52 -0.74
CA ALA A 241 -13.21 22.52 -1.53
C ALA A 241 -12.55 23.57 -0.63
N TYR A 242 -13.26 24.08 0.39
CA TYR A 242 -12.70 25.03 1.36
C TYR A 242 -11.64 24.41 2.26
N ALA A 243 -11.85 23.18 2.75
CA ALA A 243 -10.86 22.48 3.56
C ALA A 243 -9.55 22.25 2.79
N ALA A 244 -9.63 21.74 1.55
CA ALA A 244 -8.47 21.55 0.69
C ALA A 244 -7.76 22.89 0.37
N GLY A 245 -8.54 23.95 0.16
CA GLY A 245 -8.00 25.30 -0.09
C GLY A 245 -7.24 25.85 1.13
N GLY A 246 -7.80 25.66 2.33
CA GLY A 246 -7.15 26.03 3.59
C GLY A 246 -5.81 25.32 3.80
N VAL A 247 -5.76 24.01 3.55
CA VAL A 247 -4.51 23.23 3.59
C VAL A 247 -3.50 23.75 2.55
N GLY A 248 -3.97 24.07 1.34
CA GLY A 248 -3.14 24.65 0.29
C GLY A 248 -2.48 25.97 0.70
N VAL A 249 -3.26 26.90 1.26
CA VAL A 249 -2.75 28.20 1.75
C VAL A 249 -1.79 28.02 2.92
N ALA A 250 -2.10 27.15 3.88
CA ALA A 250 -1.22 26.86 5.00
C ALA A 250 0.13 26.27 4.56
N GLY A 251 0.11 25.33 3.59
CA GLY A 251 1.33 24.76 3.00
C GLY A 251 2.20 25.82 2.32
N LEU A 252 1.59 26.73 1.56
CA LEU A 252 2.31 27.86 0.95
C LEU A 252 2.88 28.83 2.01
N ALA A 253 2.15 29.11 3.09
CA ALA A 253 2.66 29.93 4.18
C ALA A 253 3.90 29.29 4.82
N VAL A 254 3.86 28.00 5.12
CA VAL A 254 5.02 27.25 5.64
C VAL A 254 6.19 27.27 4.64
N PHE A 255 5.92 27.07 3.35
CA PHE A 255 6.94 27.19 2.30
C PHE A 255 7.61 28.56 2.30
N THR A 256 6.83 29.64 2.33
CA THR A 256 7.39 31.00 2.30
C THR A 256 8.26 31.28 3.53
N VAL A 257 7.80 30.93 4.73
CA VAL A 257 8.54 31.16 5.97
C VAL A 257 9.82 30.32 6.01
N ALA A 258 9.71 29.02 5.74
CA ALA A 258 10.87 28.13 5.72
C ALA A 258 11.85 28.46 4.60
N GLY A 259 11.36 28.86 3.43
CA GLY A 259 12.17 29.29 2.30
C GLY A 259 12.94 30.59 2.58
N LEU A 260 12.31 31.57 3.24
CA LEU A 260 13.00 32.79 3.66
C LEU A 260 14.09 32.51 4.70
N MET A 261 13.82 31.64 5.68
CA MET A 261 14.83 31.22 6.66
C MET A 261 15.97 30.43 6.01
N ALA A 262 15.65 29.50 5.10
CA ALA A 262 16.66 28.76 4.34
C ALA A 262 17.55 29.71 3.53
N ASN A 263 16.95 30.73 2.92
CA ASN A 263 17.68 31.72 2.14
C ASN A 263 18.59 32.60 3.02
N SER A 264 18.14 33.02 4.21
CA SER A 264 19.01 33.77 5.15
C SER A 264 20.17 32.91 5.62
N THR A 265 19.91 31.68 6.07
CA THR A 265 20.96 30.76 6.53
C THR A 265 21.95 30.42 5.41
N TYR A 266 21.46 30.25 4.18
CA TYR A 266 22.33 30.05 3.02
C TYR A 266 23.20 31.28 2.73
N SER A 267 22.64 32.48 2.81
CA SER A 267 23.37 33.74 2.56
C SER A 267 24.51 33.92 3.58
N ASP A 268 24.21 33.69 4.86
CA ASP A 268 25.18 33.77 5.96
C ASP A 268 26.32 32.75 5.78
N LEU A 269 25.97 31.51 5.40
CA LEU A 269 26.93 30.45 5.12
C LEU A 269 27.77 30.74 3.86
N ALA A 270 27.16 31.27 2.81
CA ALA A 270 27.86 31.61 1.56
C ALA A 270 28.89 32.72 1.79
N GLU A 271 28.55 33.73 2.59
CA GLU A 271 29.45 34.84 2.92
C GLU A 271 30.60 34.40 3.83
N SER A 272 30.32 33.53 4.80
CA SER A 272 31.29 33.11 5.82
C SER A 272 32.17 31.93 5.41
N CYS A 273 31.68 31.00 4.58
CA CYS A 273 32.44 29.79 4.24
C CYS A 273 33.39 29.97 3.04
N ARG A 274 33.07 30.82 2.05
CA ARG A 274 33.88 31.11 0.84
C ARG A 274 34.70 29.91 0.31
N GLY A 275 34.08 28.73 0.25
CA GLY A 275 34.75 27.42 0.10
C GLY A 275 34.07 26.34 0.96
N PRO A 276 34.73 25.18 1.20
CA PRO A 276 34.21 24.15 2.10
C PRO A 276 33.98 24.72 3.51
N CYS A 277 32.77 24.60 4.03
CA CYS A 277 32.45 25.10 5.37
C CYS A 277 33.22 24.32 6.46
N PRO A 278 33.72 25.01 7.50
CA PRO A 278 34.40 24.37 8.62
C PRO A 278 33.41 23.60 9.51
N ILE A 279 33.92 22.64 10.29
CA ILE A 279 33.09 21.67 11.05
C ILE A 279 32.22 22.37 12.11
N GLU A 280 32.66 23.51 12.63
CA GLU A 280 31.95 24.33 13.62
C GLU A 280 30.63 24.90 13.08
N ARG A 281 30.45 24.96 11.76
CA ARG A 281 29.23 25.45 11.10
C ARG A 281 28.31 24.32 10.62
N LYS A 282 28.61 23.08 11.01
CA LYS A 282 27.83 21.90 10.62
C LYS A 282 26.36 22.03 11.02
N ASP A 283 26.07 22.56 12.21
CA ASP A 283 24.70 22.70 12.71
C ASP A 283 23.89 23.70 11.88
N ASP A 284 24.50 24.82 11.46
CA ASP A 284 23.85 25.80 10.58
C ASP A 284 23.58 25.22 9.18
N VAL A 285 24.52 24.42 8.65
CA VAL A 285 24.35 23.72 7.37
C VAL A 285 23.21 22.72 7.45
N ASP A 286 23.14 21.94 8.54
CA ASP A 286 22.09 20.95 8.74
C ASP A 286 20.73 21.63 9.00
N ALA A 287 20.70 22.76 9.70
CA ALA A 287 19.52 23.60 9.85
C ALA A 287 19.03 24.14 8.49
N GLY A 288 19.93 24.64 7.64
CA GLY A 288 19.60 25.09 6.29
C GLY A 288 19.00 23.98 5.42
N LYS A 289 19.53 22.77 5.49
CA LYS A 289 18.95 21.59 4.79
C LYS A 289 17.58 21.23 5.32
N ALA A 290 17.38 21.29 6.64
CA ALA A 290 16.09 21.03 7.25
C ALA A 290 15.04 22.08 6.80
N GLN A 291 15.39 23.36 6.81
CA GLN A 291 14.53 24.45 6.33
C GLN A 291 14.19 24.29 4.84
N GLN A 292 15.16 23.90 3.98
CA GLN A 292 14.90 23.59 2.57
C GLN A 292 13.95 22.40 2.41
N THR A 293 14.11 21.36 3.22
CA THR A 293 13.23 20.19 3.19
C THR A 293 11.80 20.58 3.57
N ILE A 294 11.64 21.36 4.64
CA ILE A 294 10.34 21.89 5.08
C ILE A 294 9.70 22.76 3.99
N ALA A 295 10.50 23.61 3.34
CA ALA A 295 10.03 24.42 2.22
C ALA A 295 9.54 23.55 1.06
N ASN A 296 10.34 22.58 0.62
CA ASN A 296 9.99 21.68 -0.49
C ASN A 296 8.71 20.89 -0.21
N VAL A 297 8.51 20.41 1.03
CA VAL A 297 7.26 19.76 1.43
C VAL A 297 6.09 20.76 1.40
N GLY A 298 6.29 21.96 1.96
CA GLY A 298 5.29 23.02 2.01
C GLY A 298 4.76 23.42 0.62
N VAL A 299 5.63 23.57 -0.37
CA VAL A 299 5.22 23.96 -1.73
C VAL A 299 4.46 22.85 -2.44
N VAL A 300 4.85 21.59 -2.25
CA VAL A 300 4.16 20.42 -2.84
C VAL A 300 2.75 20.27 -2.23
N VAL A 301 2.65 20.29 -0.89
CA VAL A 301 1.36 20.23 -0.18
C VAL A 301 0.48 21.42 -0.55
N GLY A 302 1.07 22.62 -0.60
CA GLY A 302 0.40 23.85 -0.98
C GLY A 302 -0.21 23.78 -2.38
N ALA A 303 0.58 23.35 -3.37
CA ALA A 303 0.14 23.20 -4.75
C ALA A 303 -0.97 22.16 -4.90
N ILE A 304 -0.81 20.97 -4.30
CA ILE A 304 -1.83 19.91 -4.37
C ILE A 304 -3.15 20.38 -3.74
N GLY A 305 -3.09 21.04 -2.57
CA GLY A 305 -4.27 21.55 -1.89
C GLY A 305 -5.05 22.56 -2.74
N LEU A 306 -4.34 23.49 -3.40
CA LEU A 306 -4.98 24.47 -4.29
C LEU A 306 -5.58 23.84 -5.56
N VAL A 307 -4.89 22.88 -6.18
CA VAL A 307 -5.42 22.15 -7.36
C VAL A 307 -6.67 21.35 -6.99
N ALA A 308 -6.65 20.64 -5.87
CA ALA A 308 -7.81 19.89 -5.40
C ALA A 308 -8.99 20.81 -5.05
N SER A 309 -8.72 21.92 -4.35
CA SER A 309 -9.72 22.92 -3.98
C SER A 309 -10.41 23.53 -5.21
N THR A 310 -9.62 23.99 -6.18
CA THR A 310 -10.14 24.59 -7.42
C THR A 310 -10.95 23.58 -8.24
N THR A 311 -10.48 22.34 -8.35
CA THR A 311 -11.19 21.26 -9.04
C THR A 311 -12.54 20.95 -8.37
N LEU A 312 -12.56 20.76 -7.05
CA LEU A 312 -13.78 20.50 -6.29
C LEU A 312 -14.76 21.67 -6.36
N LEU A 313 -14.24 22.90 -6.33
CA LEU A 313 -15.05 24.11 -6.45
C LEU A 313 -15.70 24.19 -7.85
N VAL A 314 -14.94 23.93 -8.92
CA VAL A 314 -15.47 23.90 -10.30
C VAL A 314 -16.52 22.79 -10.46
N LEU A 315 -16.26 21.57 -9.97
CA LEU A 315 -17.21 20.47 -10.01
C LEU A 315 -18.49 20.76 -9.22
N SER A 316 -18.40 21.56 -8.15
CA SER A 316 -19.57 22.05 -7.42
C SER A 316 -20.45 22.99 -8.25
N PHE A 317 -19.91 23.56 -9.34
CA PHE A 317 -20.62 24.45 -10.26
C PHE A 317 -21.04 23.81 -11.60
N THR A 318 -20.37 22.75 -12.09
CA THR A 318 -20.55 22.25 -13.48
C THR A 318 -21.26 20.89 -13.66
N GLY A 319 -21.91 20.34 -12.63
CA GLY A 319 -22.60 19.03 -12.71
C GLY A 319 -23.96 19.04 -13.44
N GLY A 320 -23.96 19.13 -14.77
CA GLY A 320 -25.11 18.88 -15.65
C GLY A 320 -25.33 17.40 -15.94
N SER A 321 -26.59 16.96 -15.88
CA SER A 321 -27.08 15.58 -15.93
C SER A 321 -26.63 14.80 -17.17
N ALA A 322 -25.92 13.69 -16.99
CA ALA A 322 -25.79 12.64 -17.98
C ALA A 322 -26.57 11.42 -17.51
N GLY A 323 -27.75 11.19 -18.10
CA GLY A 323 -28.38 9.86 -18.07
C GLY A 323 -29.81 9.71 -17.55
N GLU A 324 -30.73 10.65 -17.78
CA GLU A 324 -32.16 10.36 -17.57
C GLU A 324 -32.98 10.69 -18.84
N PRO A 325 -33.89 9.80 -19.30
CA PRO A 325 -34.74 10.07 -20.46
C PRO A 325 -35.61 11.30 -20.21
N PRO A 326 -36.02 12.05 -21.26
CA PRO A 326 -36.71 13.31 -21.10
C PRO A 326 -38.07 13.08 -20.45
N ARG A 327 -38.16 13.27 -19.13
CA ARG A 327 -39.43 13.65 -18.52
C ARG A 327 -39.73 15.04 -19.04
N SER A 328 -40.94 15.22 -19.58
CA SER A 328 -41.49 16.52 -19.94
C SER A 328 -41.46 17.41 -18.69
N THR A 329 -40.39 18.16 -18.53
CA THR A 329 -40.26 19.13 -17.45
C THR A 329 -40.75 20.45 -17.98
N ALA A 330 -41.76 20.99 -17.27
CA ALA A 330 -42.21 22.33 -17.52
C ALA A 330 -41.01 23.28 -17.42
N SER A 331 -40.72 24.01 -18.49
CA SER A 331 -39.57 24.92 -18.54
C SER A 331 -40.08 26.35 -18.61
N THR A 332 -39.58 27.20 -17.71
CA THR A 332 -39.86 28.64 -17.69
C THR A 332 -38.63 29.40 -18.16
N GLN A 333 -38.73 30.07 -19.29
CA GLN A 333 -37.69 30.98 -19.78
C GLN A 333 -38.08 32.43 -19.47
N LEU A 334 -37.12 33.18 -18.92
CA LEU A 334 -37.23 34.61 -18.75
C LEU A 334 -36.83 35.29 -20.07
N LEU A 335 -37.76 36.00 -20.67
CA LEU A 335 -37.53 36.83 -21.84
C LEU A 335 -37.35 38.28 -21.37
N VAL A 336 -36.20 38.85 -21.71
CA VAL A 336 -35.90 40.25 -21.44
C VAL A 336 -35.59 40.93 -22.77
N GLY A 337 -36.29 42.02 -23.04
CA GLY A 337 -36.07 42.88 -24.20
C GLY A 337 -36.18 44.36 -23.82
N PRO A 338 -35.78 45.29 -24.69
CA PRO A 338 -35.89 46.71 -24.41
C PRO A 338 -37.36 47.08 -24.22
N GLY A 339 -37.75 47.39 -22.98
CA GLY A 339 -39.11 47.80 -22.60
C GLY A 339 -40.02 46.70 -22.07
N PHE A 340 -39.57 45.44 -21.94
CA PHE A 340 -40.36 44.40 -21.27
C PHE A 340 -39.50 43.30 -20.65
N ALA A 341 -40.04 42.68 -19.59
CA ALA A 341 -39.57 41.41 -19.07
C ALA A 341 -40.79 40.51 -18.83
N GLY A 342 -40.71 39.25 -19.23
CA GLY A 342 -41.81 38.29 -19.09
C GLY A 342 -41.32 36.86 -18.96
N LEU A 343 -42.17 35.99 -18.42
CA LEU A 343 -41.88 34.57 -18.25
C LEU A 343 -42.72 33.75 -19.24
N ARG A 344 -42.07 32.81 -19.93
CA ARG A 344 -42.73 31.85 -20.83
C ARG A 344 -42.56 30.45 -20.27
N GLY A 345 -43.67 29.82 -19.89
CA GLY A 345 -43.72 28.41 -19.49
C GLY A 345 -44.19 27.51 -20.64
N THR A 346 -43.62 26.32 -20.76
CA THR A 346 -44.27 25.16 -21.42
C THR A 346 -44.63 24.17 -20.33
N PHE A 347 -45.84 23.61 -20.35
CA PHE A 347 -46.33 22.61 -19.41
C PHE A 347 -46.71 21.32 -20.15
#